data_AF-A0A166GMV4-F1
#
_entry.id   AF-A0A166GMV4-F1
#
_cell.length_a   1.000
_cell.length_b   1.000
_cell.length_c   1.000
_cell.angle_alpha   90.00
_cell.angle_beta   90.00
_cell.angle_gamma   90.00
#
_symmetry.space_group_name_H-M   'P 1'
#
loop_
_entity.id
_entity.type
_entity.pdbx_description
1 polymer ?
#
loop_
_entity_poly.entity_id
_entity_poly.type
_entity_poly.pdbx_seq_one_letter_code
_entity_poly.pdbx_strand_id
1 'polypeptide(L)'
;FKYDEVVRGKRRKELDAEDCEECREYYEAIGPMPPRLQAPLWRSPTSSPQHQRHVRHQHQHRHEPKPTALVDSHKQQISRHRAMFARAKTPPGYWDIGFPSTPKVDALNKEAYEMHMKYDMFCLLLVCQS
;
A
#
# COMPACT_ATOMS: atom_id res chain seq x y z
N PHE A 1 14.81 13.73 -12.54
CA PHE A 1 13.54 13.65 -11.79
C PHE A 1 13.23 15.00 -11.18
N LYS A 2 12.01 15.49 -11.42
CA LYS A 2 11.43 16.64 -10.72
C LYS A 2 10.95 16.10 -9.38
N TYR A 3 11.34 16.72 -8.28
CA TYR A 3 11.20 16.23 -6.90
C TYR A 3 9.88 15.51 -6.59
N ASP A 4 9.95 14.47 -5.76
CA ASP A 4 8.76 13.82 -5.21
C ASP A 4 7.98 14.79 -4.31
N GLU A 5 6.70 14.96 -4.61
CA GLU A 5 5.81 15.83 -3.85
C GLU A 5 5.57 15.25 -2.44
N VAL A 6 5.78 16.07 -1.41
CA VAL A 6 5.49 15.68 -0.03
C VAL A 6 3.98 15.75 0.23
N VAL A 7 3.31 14.61 0.18
CA VAL A 7 1.88 14.50 0.48
C VAL A 7 1.63 14.51 2.00
N ARG A 8 0.82 15.48 2.47
CA ARG A 8 0.45 15.65 3.89
C ARG A 8 -1.05 15.57 4.11
N GLY A 9 -1.45 15.39 5.38
CA GLY A 9 -2.86 15.45 5.78
C GLY A 9 -3.70 14.27 5.28
N LYS A 10 -4.92 14.55 4.83
CA LYS A 10 -5.89 13.51 4.43
C LYS A 10 -5.44 12.74 3.18
N ARG A 11 -4.86 13.43 2.20
CA ARG A 11 -4.35 12.85 0.94
C ARG A 11 -3.33 11.74 1.16
N ARG A 12 -2.58 11.80 2.27
CA ARG A 12 -1.64 10.74 2.64
C ARG A 12 -2.30 9.37 2.81
N LYS A 13 -3.57 9.32 3.22
CA LYS A 13 -4.29 8.05 3.45
C LYS A 13 -4.69 7.33 2.16
N GLU A 14 -4.71 8.06 1.04
CA GLU A 14 -4.99 7.53 -0.29
C GLU A 14 -3.78 6.77 -0.86
N LEU A 15 -2.58 7.09 -0.38
CA LEU A 15 -1.36 6.38 -0.77
C LEU A 15 -1.32 4.96 -0.20
N ASP A 16 -0.78 4.04 -0.98
CA ASP A 16 -0.61 2.64 -0.59
C ASP A 16 0.36 2.51 0.58
N ALA A 17 -0.01 1.67 1.54
CA ALA A 17 0.83 1.33 2.67
C ALA A 17 1.83 0.24 2.28
N GLU A 18 3.10 0.59 2.29
CA GLU A 18 4.20 -0.36 2.16
C GLU A 18 4.61 -0.91 3.53
N ASP A 19 5.20 -2.10 3.54
CA ASP A 19 5.90 -2.69 4.68
C ASP A 19 7.42 -2.63 4.46
N CYS A 20 8.14 -2.23 5.50
CA CYS A 20 9.58 -2.51 5.63
C CYS A 20 9.77 -3.83 6.38
N GLU A 21 11.00 -4.32 6.47
CA GLU A 21 11.32 -5.60 7.11
C GLU A 21 10.80 -5.67 8.55
N GLU A 22 11.01 -4.63 9.35
CA GLU A 22 10.56 -4.58 10.74
C GLU A 22 9.03 -4.46 10.86
N CYS A 23 8.40 -3.72 9.94
CA CYS A 23 6.94 -3.58 9.93
C CYS A 23 6.25 -4.88 9.54
N ARG A 24 6.87 -5.68 8.66
CA ARG A 24 6.30 -6.97 8.25
C ARG A 24 6.17 -7.92 9.44
N GLU A 25 7.25 -8.10 10.19
CA GLU A 25 7.26 -8.94 11.39
C GLU A 25 6.21 -8.47 12.41
N TYR A 26 6.09 -7.16 12.60
CA TYR A 26 5.05 -6.58 13.47
C TYR A 26 3.63 -6.96 13.03
N TYR A 27 3.31 -6.80 11.74
CA TYR A 27 1.96 -7.10 11.24
C TYR A 27 1.65 -8.60 11.23
N GLU A 28 2.64 -9.45 10.97
CA GLU A 28 2.50 -10.91 11.08
C GLU A 28 2.23 -11.34 12.52
N ALA A 29 2.91 -10.73 13.50
CA ALA A 29 2.74 -11.05 14.91
C ALA A 29 1.42 -10.54 15.50
N ILE A 30 1.00 -9.32 15.16
CA ILE A 30 -0.24 -8.71 15.68
C ILE A 30 -1.48 -9.22 14.94
N GLY A 31 -1.37 -9.46 13.64
CA GLY A 31 -2.48 -9.91 12.80
C GLY A 31 -3.49 -8.80 12.48
N PRO A 32 -4.81 -9.11 12.42
CA PRO A 32 -5.82 -8.17 11.98
C PRO A 32 -6.04 -7.02 12.97
N MET A 33 -6.59 -5.90 12.50
CA MET A 33 -6.85 -4.73 13.35
C MET A 33 -7.80 -5.12 14.51
N PRO A 34 -7.42 -4.85 15.77
CA PRO A 34 -8.31 -5.11 16.90
C PRO A 34 -9.57 -4.23 16.82
N PRO A 35 -10.72 -4.68 17.34
CA PRO A 35 -11.92 -3.87 17.39
C PRO A 35 -11.66 -2.52 18.06
N ARG A 36 -12.18 -1.43 17.48
CA ARG A 36 -12.02 -0.10 18.08
C ARG A 36 -12.66 -0.09 19.47
N LEU A 37 -11.85 0.16 20.49
CA LEU A 37 -12.34 0.37 21.84
C LEU A 37 -13.24 1.60 21.85
N GLN A 38 -14.35 1.53 22.57
CA GLN A 38 -15.20 2.69 22.80
C GLN A 38 -14.38 3.72 23.57
N ALA A 39 -14.43 4.98 23.11
CA ALA A 39 -13.81 6.08 23.83
C ALA A 39 -14.44 6.14 25.24
N PRO A 40 -13.65 6.34 26.29
CA PRO A 40 -14.19 6.46 27.63
C PRO A 40 -15.18 7.63 27.67
N LEU A 41 -16.29 7.44 28.38
CA LEU A 41 -17.23 8.52 28.65
C LEU A 41 -16.55 9.52 29.59
N TRP A 42 -16.03 10.60 29.02
CA TRP A 42 -15.44 11.69 29.80
C TRP A 42 -16.50 12.47 30.62
N ARG A 43 -17.77 12.35 30.23
CA ARG A 43 -18.91 12.96 30.92
C ARG A 43 -19.95 11.89 31.20
N SER A 44 -20.58 11.99 32.36
CA SER A 44 -21.68 11.11 32.73
C SER A 44 -22.84 11.25 31.73
N PRO A 45 -23.52 10.15 31.35
CA PRO A 45 -24.71 10.24 30.50
C PRO A 45 -25.77 11.09 31.22
N THR A 46 -26.26 12.15 30.59
CA THR A 46 -27.45 12.84 31.06
C THR A 46 -28.66 11.95 30.76
N SER A 47 -29.37 11.52 31.81
CA SER A 47 -30.63 10.77 31.72
C SER A 47 -31.69 11.60 30.99
N SER A 48 -31.68 11.59 29.67
CA SER A 48 -32.78 12.07 28.85
C SER A 48 -33.15 10.96 27.86
N PRO A 49 -34.40 10.50 27.86
CA PRO A 49 -34.80 9.34 27.07
C PRO A 49 -34.79 9.73 25.59
N GLN A 50 -33.73 9.35 24.87
CA GLN A 50 -33.70 9.47 23.42
C GLN A 50 -34.49 8.32 22.81
N HIS A 51 -35.49 8.68 22.00
CA HIS A 51 -36.31 7.80 21.18
C HIS A 51 -35.46 6.75 20.46
N GLN A 52 -35.65 5.47 20.79
CA GLN A 52 -34.97 4.37 20.13
C GLN A 52 -35.37 4.36 18.65
N ARG A 53 -34.46 4.76 17.77
CA ARG A 53 -34.60 4.49 16.34
C ARG A 53 -34.30 3.03 16.12
N HIS A 54 -35.33 2.24 15.81
CA HIS A 54 -35.19 0.84 15.44
C HIS A 54 -34.22 0.71 14.25
N VAL A 55 -33.09 0.06 14.50
CA VAL A 55 -32.09 -0.28 13.48
C VAL A 55 -32.56 -1.56 12.80
N ARG A 56 -32.81 -1.49 11.48
CA ARG A 56 -33.15 -2.65 10.64
C ARG A 56 -31.90 -3.54 10.54
N HIS A 57 -31.92 -4.71 11.18
CA HIS A 57 -30.88 -5.73 11.01
C HIS A 57 -31.05 -6.40 9.65
N GLN A 58 -30.26 -5.99 8.66
CA GLN A 58 -30.11 -6.72 7.41
C GLN A 58 -28.99 -7.76 7.61
N HIS A 59 -29.37 -9.04 7.70
CA HIS A 59 -28.42 -10.15 7.71
C HIS A 59 -27.86 -10.33 6.29
N GLN A 60 -26.72 -9.70 6.02
CA GLN A 60 -25.95 -9.97 4.80
C GLN A 60 -25.04 -11.17 5.06
N HIS A 61 -25.09 -12.17 4.18
CA HIS A 61 -24.16 -13.31 4.18
C HIS A 61 -22.74 -12.78 4.03
N ARG A 62 -21.99 -12.81 5.14
CA ARG A 62 -20.62 -12.32 5.22
C ARG A 62 -19.68 -13.39 4.65
N HIS A 63 -19.14 -13.15 3.47
CA HIS A 63 -17.99 -13.92 2.99
C HIS A 63 -16.82 -13.63 3.94
N GLU A 64 -16.27 -14.66 4.57
CA GLU A 64 -15.16 -14.48 5.50
C GLU A 64 -13.90 -14.10 4.71
N PRO A 65 -13.29 -12.92 4.96
CA PRO A 65 -12.09 -12.51 4.24
C PRO A 65 -10.90 -13.35 4.68
N LYS A 66 -10.00 -13.64 3.73
CA LYS A 66 -8.75 -14.35 4.03
C LYS A 66 -7.92 -13.59 5.09
N PRO A 67 -7.19 -14.28 5.98
CA PRO A 67 -6.37 -13.64 7.02
C PRO A 67 -5.43 -12.57 6.48
N THR A 68 -4.81 -12.79 5.31
CA THR A 68 -3.91 -11.83 4.67
C THR A 68 -4.60 -10.51 4.33
N ALA A 69 -5.83 -10.56 3.81
CA ALA A 69 -6.59 -9.36 3.46
C ALA A 69 -6.96 -8.50 4.69
N LEU A 70 -7.16 -9.13 5.85
CA LEU A 70 -7.39 -8.41 7.10
C LEU A 70 -6.12 -7.72 7.62
N VAL A 71 -4.96 -8.38 7.48
CA VAL A 71 -3.65 -7.80 7.82
C VAL A 71 -3.31 -6.65 6.88
N ASP A 72 -3.59 -6.78 5.58
CA ASP A 72 -3.40 -5.70 4.60
C ASP A 72 -4.31 -4.49 4.91
N SER A 73 -5.56 -4.74 5.30
CA SER A 73 -6.46 -3.68 5.77
C SER A 73 -5.95 -2.99 7.03
N HIS A 74 -5.39 -3.75 7.96
CA HIS A 74 -4.76 -3.21 9.17
C HIS A 74 -3.58 -2.30 8.79
N LYS A 75 -2.68 -2.80 7.93
CA LYS A 75 -1.54 -2.05 7.40
C LYS A 75 -1.99 -0.75 6.73
N GLN A 76 -2.98 -0.81 5.84
CA GLN A 76 -3.49 0.37 5.13
C GLN A 76 -4.07 1.44 6.07
N GLN A 77 -4.61 1.05 7.23
CA GLN A 77 -5.20 1.98 8.18
C GLN A 77 -4.18 2.71 9.05
N ILE A 78 -3.13 2.03 9.52
CA ILE A 78 -2.22 2.58 10.54
C ILE A 78 -0.79 2.83 10.06
N SER A 79 -0.38 2.29 8.91
CA SER A 79 1.02 2.36 8.49
C SER A 79 1.51 3.79 8.28
N ARG A 80 2.75 4.01 8.75
CA ARG A 80 3.55 5.23 8.50
C ARG A 80 4.38 5.11 7.21
N HIS A 81 4.56 3.93 6.66
CA HIS A 81 5.26 3.77 5.39
C HIS A 81 4.21 3.82 4.27
N ARG A 82 4.29 4.86 3.46
CA ARG A 82 3.37 5.07 2.35
C ARG A 82 4.13 5.53 1.13
N ALA A 83 3.81 4.94 0.00
CA ALA A 83 4.42 5.26 -1.28
C ALA A 83 3.32 5.61 -2.30
N MET A 84 3.66 6.53 -3.19
CA MET A 84 2.78 6.88 -4.32
C MET A 84 2.92 5.90 -5.48
N PHE A 85 4.10 5.28 -5.60
CA PHE A 85 4.41 4.31 -6.63
C PHE A 85 5.09 3.11 -5.99
N ALA A 86 4.74 1.92 -6.46
CA ALA A 86 5.47 0.71 -6.11
C ALA A 86 6.94 0.84 -6.55
N ARG A 87 7.85 0.33 -5.72
CA ARG A 87 9.29 0.31 -6.04
C ARG A 87 9.52 -0.44 -7.35
N ALA A 88 10.23 0.20 -8.28
CA ALA A 88 10.63 -0.44 -9.53
C ALA A 88 11.47 -1.68 -9.22
N LYS A 89 11.24 -2.76 -9.97
CA LYS A 89 12.09 -3.96 -9.87
C LYS A 89 13.48 -3.61 -10.37
N THR A 90 14.49 -4.01 -9.63
CA THR A 90 15.87 -3.92 -10.07
C THR A 90 16.02 -4.66 -11.40
N PRO A 91 16.56 -4.04 -12.46
CA PRO A 91 16.75 -4.71 -13.73
C PRO A 91 17.65 -5.95 -13.59
N PRO A 92 17.41 -7.02 -14.39
CA PRO A 92 18.32 -8.15 -14.47
C PRO A 92 19.76 -7.68 -14.77
N GLY A 93 20.76 -8.22 -14.07
CA GLY A 93 22.17 -7.85 -14.25
C GLY A 93 22.63 -6.55 -13.58
N TYR A 94 21.76 -5.81 -12.87
CA TYR A 94 22.16 -4.58 -12.15
C TYR A 94 23.26 -4.82 -11.10
N TRP A 95 23.26 -6.00 -10.46
CA TRP A 95 24.26 -6.39 -9.47
C TRP A 95 25.46 -7.16 -10.07
N ASP A 96 25.59 -7.22 -11.39
CA ASP A 96 26.78 -7.80 -12.04
C ASP A 96 27.94 -6.79 -11.95
N ILE A 97 28.65 -6.80 -10.82
CA ILE A 97 29.75 -5.87 -10.49
C ILE A 97 31.02 -6.10 -11.36
N GLY A 98 31.01 -7.08 -12.27
CA GLY A 98 32.10 -7.31 -13.20
C GLY A 98 32.07 -6.31 -14.35
N PHE A 99 33.21 -5.65 -14.64
CA PHE A 99 33.36 -4.88 -15.88
C PHE A 99 33.13 -5.83 -17.07
N PRO A 100 32.03 -5.70 -17.83
CA PRO A 100 31.75 -6.62 -18.93
C PRO A 100 32.82 -6.41 -20.01
N SER A 101 33.21 -7.48 -20.70
CA SER A 101 33.95 -7.35 -21.96
C SER A 101 33.19 -6.44 -22.93
N THR A 102 33.89 -5.69 -23.80
CA THR A 102 33.26 -4.72 -24.71
C THR A 102 32.06 -5.26 -25.52
N PRO A 103 32.04 -6.50 -26.04
CA PRO A 103 30.86 -7.02 -26.77
C PRO A 103 29.65 -7.28 -25.86
N LYS A 104 29.90 -7.57 -24.57
CA LYS A 104 28.85 -7.82 -23.57
C LYS A 104 28.22 -6.51 -23.10
N VAL A 105 28.96 -5.41 -23.10
CA VAL A 105 28.45 -4.07 -22.78
C VAL A 105 27.38 -3.63 -23.77
N ASP A 106 27.62 -3.81 -25.07
CA ASP A 106 26.67 -3.41 -26.12
C ASP A 106 25.35 -4.19 -26.04
N ALA A 107 25.43 -5.49 -25.75
CA ALA A 107 24.25 -6.34 -25.55
C ALA A 107 23.44 -5.87 -24.32
N LEU A 108 24.10 -5.58 -23.20
CA LEU A 108 23.46 -5.08 -21.98
C LEU A 108 22.80 -3.71 -22.18
N ASN A 109 23.49 -2.79 -22.87
CA ASN A 109 22.94 -1.47 -23.18
C ASN A 109 21.71 -1.55 -24.09
N LYS A 110 21.74 -2.46 -25.08
CA LYS A 110 20.60 -2.72 -25.96
C LYS A 110 19.40 -3.27 -25.18
N GLU A 111 19.62 -4.26 -24.32
CA GLU A 111 18.57 -4.84 -23.48
C GLU A 111 17.98 -3.82 -22.50
N ALA A 112 18.83 -2.99 -21.88
CA ALA A 112 18.39 -1.91 -21.00
C ALA A 112 17.51 -0.88 -21.74
N TYR A 113 17.86 -0.53 -22.97
CA TYR A 113 17.05 0.37 -23.80
C TYR A 113 15.71 -0.26 -24.20
N GLU A 114 15.70 -1.53 -24.60
CA GLU A 114 14.47 -2.27 -24.93
C GLU A 114 13.53 -2.39 -23.73
N MET A 115 14.08 -2.69 -22.55
CA MET A 115 13.31 -2.69 -21.31
C MET A 115 12.75 -1.30 -21.01
N HIS A 116 13.57 -0.24 -21.09
CA HIS A 116 13.13 1.12 -20.82
C HIS A 116 11.99 1.53 -21.76
N MET A 117 12.12 1.24 -23.05
CA MET A 117 11.07 1.49 -24.04
C MET A 117 9.79 0.72 -23.74
N LYS A 118 9.89 -0.53 -23.33
CA LYS A 118 8.74 -1.36 -22.97
C LYS A 118 8.03 -0.83 -21.72
N TYR A 119 8.77 -0.47 -20.67
CA TYR A 119 8.19 0.05 -19.43
C TYR A 119 7.62 1.46 -19.61
N ASP A 120 8.24 2.32 -20.42
CA ASP A 120 7.70 3.65 -20.77
C ASP A 120 6.42 3.54 -21.59
N MET A 121 6.37 2.63 -22.57
CA MET A 121 5.13 2.32 -23.31
C MET A 121 4.03 1.78 -22.39
N PHE A 122 4.38 0.89 -21.45
CA PHE A 122 3.42 0.33 -20.51
C PHE A 122 2.89 1.39 -19.53
N CYS A 123 3.74 2.34 -19.13
CA CYS A 123 3.37 3.49 -18.31
C CYS A 123 2.42 4.43 -19.08
N LEU A 124 2.71 4.74 -20.36
CA LEU A 124 1.83 5.54 -21.22
C LEU A 124 0.46 4.88 -21.46
N LEU A 125 0.40 3.56 -21.62
CA LEU A 125 -0.85 2.81 -21.82
C LEU A 125 -1.72 2.70 -20.56
N LEU A 126 -1.12 2.70 -19.37
CA LEU A 126 -1.87 2.71 -18.09
C LEU A 126 -2.41 4.11 -17.75
N VAL A 127 -1.71 5.18 -18.13
CA VAL A 127 -2.17 6.57 -17.93
C VAL A 127 -3.33 6.93 -18.88
N CYS A 128 -3.47 6.27 -20.04
CA CYS A 128 -4.55 6.53 -21.00
C CYS A 128 -5.86 5.75 -20.78
N GLN A 129 -5.99 4.95 -19.72
CA GLN A 129 -7.21 4.19 -19.40
C GLN A 129 -7.95 4.65 -18.12
N SER A 130 -7.61 5.83 -17.57
CA SER A 130 -8.32 6.46 -16.44
C SER A 130 -9.02 7.74 -16.84
#